data_AF-A0A7M7SVS6-F1
#
_entry.id   AF-A0A7M7SVS6-F1
#
_cell.length_a   1.000
_cell.length_b   1.000
_cell.length_c   1.000
_cell.angle_alpha   90.00
_cell.angle_beta   90.00
_cell.angle_gamma   90.00
#
_symmetry.space_group_name_H-M   'P 1'
#
loop_
_entity.id
_entity.type
_entity.pdbx_description
1 polymer ?
#
loop_
_entity_poly.entity_id
_entity_poly.type
_entity_poly.pdbx_seq_one_letter_code
_entity_poly.pdbx_strand_id
1 'polypeptide(L)'
;MGKTRITDKILIDIATDIGNKKDVMKLAVNLGLSAADATMELDCCKVLRKAMNATAIEDQSDRLREALIKSGHTAAAEIHLNSRPKAKLTRSQQRKRKINGTTPTPKKPDGWSRLDEEKQKMKMAEEELKDLQKQEREVQNQIDQKRRKVKKIKGLVVKLLEQNYEDDAKKLAKQREELDKFKSSEPFSTPQAVLIPNSVPQVNSGIRPFSFGSNRPPPKYGY
;
A
#
# COMPACT_ATOMS: atom_id res chain seq x y z
N MET A 1 4.92 -3.91 -33.96
CA MET A 1 5.02 -3.99 -32.48
C MET A 1 4.13 -2.92 -31.90
N GLY A 2 3.10 -3.29 -31.12
CA GLY A 2 2.14 -2.34 -30.57
C GLY A 2 2.81 -1.40 -29.55
N LYS A 3 2.49 -0.11 -29.60
CA LYS A 3 2.99 0.88 -28.65
C LYS A 3 2.32 0.62 -27.30
N THR A 4 3.07 0.13 -26.33
CA THR A 4 2.56 -0.22 -25.00
C THR A 4 2.68 0.96 -24.04
N ARG A 5 1.58 1.26 -23.35
CA ARG A 5 1.56 2.22 -22.23
C ARG A 5 2.56 1.78 -21.16
N ILE A 6 3.25 2.73 -20.55
CA ILE A 6 4.09 2.43 -19.38
C ILE A 6 3.20 1.85 -18.28
N THR A 7 3.56 0.68 -17.77
CA THR A 7 2.80 0.01 -16.71
C THR A 7 2.96 0.74 -15.39
N ASP A 8 1.92 0.71 -14.56
CA ASP A 8 1.95 1.27 -13.21
C ASP A 8 3.10 0.71 -12.35
N LYS A 9 3.50 -0.55 -12.60
CA LYS A 9 4.64 -1.18 -11.92
C LYS A 9 5.95 -0.41 -12.13
N ILE A 10 6.26 -0.03 -13.38
CA ILE A 10 7.46 0.76 -13.71
C ILE A 10 7.44 2.13 -13.02
N LEU A 11 6.26 2.77 -12.94
CA LEU A 11 6.13 4.07 -12.26
C LEU A 11 6.32 3.94 -10.75
N ILE A 12 5.84 2.85 -10.15
CA ILE A 12 6.06 2.55 -8.74
C ILE A 12 7.55 2.30 -8.48
N ASP A 13 8.19 1.46 -9.28
CA ASP A 13 9.61 1.12 -9.12
C ASP A 13 10.50 2.38 -9.25
N ILE A 14 10.21 3.26 -10.22
CA ILE A 14 10.91 4.56 -10.36
C ILE A 14 10.65 5.48 -9.16
N ALA A 15 9.41 5.54 -8.65
CA ALA A 15 9.09 6.35 -7.48
C ALA A 15 9.81 5.85 -6.22
N THR A 16 9.93 4.52 -6.08
CA THR A 16 10.65 3.86 -4.99
C THR A 16 12.16 4.11 -5.07
N ASP A 17 12.75 4.02 -6.26
CA ASP A 17 14.19 4.25 -6.47
C ASP A 17 14.60 5.71 -6.25
N ILE A 18 13.74 6.66 -6.61
CA ILE A 18 13.99 8.08 -6.31
C ILE A 18 13.93 8.30 -4.79
N GLY A 19 12.97 7.67 -4.10
CA GLY A 19 12.80 7.70 -2.64
C GLY A 19 12.45 9.07 -2.03
N ASN A 20 12.77 10.16 -2.71
CA ASN A 20 12.56 11.52 -2.27
C ASN A 20 11.32 12.15 -2.91
N LYS A 21 10.31 12.46 -2.09
CA LYS A 21 9.05 13.08 -2.54
C LYS A 21 9.26 14.37 -3.34
N LYS A 22 10.26 15.19 -2.98
CA LYS A 22 10.55 16.45 -3.68
C LYS A 22 11.01 16.23 -5.11
N ASP A 23 11.80 15.18 -5.34
CA ASP A 23 12.36 14.91 -6.67
C ASP A 23 11.34 14.20 -7.57
N VAL A 24 10.46 13.38 -6.99
CA VAL A 24 9.29 12.86 -7.72
C VAL A 24 8.34 13.98 -8.15
N MET A 25 8.10 14.98 -7.30
CA MET A 25 7.30 16.15 -7.68
C MET A 25 7.97 16.95 -8.81
N LYS A 26 9.28 17.20 -8.76
CA LYS A 26 10.02 17.83 -9.87
C LYS A 26 9.91 17.03 -11.16
N LEU A 27 10.00 15.70 -11.06
CA LEU A 27 9.85 14.80 -12.20
C LEU A 27 8.45 14.95 -12.83
N ALA A 28 7.40 14.99 -12.01
CA ALA A 28 6.03 15.18 -12.48
C ALA A 28 5.80 16.54 -13.16
N VAL A 29 6.41 17.60 -12.63
CA VAL A 29 6.37 18.93 -13.25
C VAL A 29 7.10 18.92 -14.60
N ASN A 30 8.26 18.25 -14.69
CA ASN A 30 8.99 18.07 -15.95
C ASN A 30 8.22 17.25 -16.99
N LEU A 31 7.29 16.39 -16.54
CA LEU A 31 6.38 15.63 -17.40
C LEU A 31 5.15 16.44 -17.85
N GLY A 32 5.01 17.69 -17.39
CA GLY A 32 3.95 18.60 -17.78
C GLY A 32 2.79 18.70 -16.79
N LEU A 33 2.91 18.11 -15.59
CA LEU A 33 1.93 18.33 -14.53
C LEU A 33 2.10 19.73 -13.92
N SER A 34 1.00 20.42 -13.62
CA SER A 34 1.07 21.70 -12.92
C SER A 34 1.69 21.52 -11.53
N ALA A 35 2.51 22.49 -11.08
CA ALA A 35 3.11 22.47 -9.75
C ALA A 35 2.05 22.46 -8.63
N ALA A 36 0.87 23.05 -8.88
CA ALA A 36 -0.26 23.00 -7.96
C ALA A 36 -0.82 21.57 -7.82
N ASP A 37 -0.96 20.86 -8.95
CA ASP A 37 -1.43 19.47 -8.95
C ASP A 37 -0.41 18.50 -8.33
N ALA A 38 0.89 18.75 -8.53
CA ALA A 38 1.96 17.91 -7.98
C ALA A 38 2.06 17.99 -6.45
N THR A 39 1.70 19.14 -5.88
CA THR A 39 1.80 19.40 -4.43
C THR A 39 0.54 18.97 -3.66
N MET A 40 -0.61 18.91 -4.33
CA MET A 40 -1.88 18.45 -3.74
C MET A 40 -1.92 16.94 -3.48
N GLU A 41 -1.18 16.14 -4.25
CA GLU A 41 -1.16 14.69 -4.08
C GLU A 41 -0.03 14.24 -3.14
N LEU A 42 -0.42 13.55 -2.06
CA LEU A 42 0.53 13.01 -1.07
C LEU A 42 1.31 11.79 -1.58
N ASP A 43 0.80 11.10 -2.59
CA ASP A 43 1.29 9.81 -3.08
C ASP A 43 2.08 9.97 -4.39
N CYS A 44 3.39 9.77 -4.30
CA CYS A 44 4.35 9.85 -5.41
C CYS A 44 3.90 9.05 -6.65
N CYS A 45 3.27 7.88 -6.45
CA CYS A 45 2.86 7.01 -7.55
C CYS A 45 1.66 7.58 -8.31
N LYS A 46 0.72 8.22 -7.60
CA LYS A 46 -0.47 8.84 -8.19
C LYS A 46 -0.09 10.06 -9.03
N VAL A 47 0.85 10.86 -8.51
CA VAL A 47 1.37 12.05 -9.18
C VAL A 47 1.99 11.66 -10.54
N LEU A 48 2.84 10.64 -10.56
CA LEU A 48 3.47 10.17 -11.80
C LEU A 48 2.46 9.54 -12.75
N ARG A 49 1.50 8.76 -12.25
CA ARG A 49 0.42 8.22 -13.08
C ARG A 49 -0.38 9.33 -13.75
N LYS A 50 -0.75 10.38 -13.01
CA LYS A 50 -1.50 11.54 -13.53
C LYS A 50 -0.68 12.28 -14.60
N ALA A 51 0.61 12.47 -14.36
CA ALA A 51 1.51 13.09 -15.32
C ALA A 51 1.63 12.25 -16.61
N MET A 52 1.81 10.94 -16.48
CA MET A 52 1.91 10.04 -17.64
C MET A 52 0.59 9.91 -18.41
N ASN A 53 -0.55 9.98 -17.75
CA ASN A 53 -1.86 9.96 -18.39
C ASN A 53 -2.11 11.19 -19.28
N ALA A 54 -1.46 12.32 -18.98
CA ALA A 54 -1.53 13.53 -19.80
C ALA A 54 -0.62 13.46 -21.04
N THR A 55 0.27 12.46 -21.13
CA THR A 55 1.19 12.29 -22.25
C THR A 55 0.70 11.23 -23.24
N ALA A 56 0.82 11.51 -24.53
CA ALA A 56 0.45 10.59 -25.60
C ALA A 56 1.24 9.28 -25.45
N ILE A 57 0.55 8.13 -25.58
CA ILE A 57 1.10 6.78 -25.38
C ILE A 57 2.38 6.56 -26.18
N GLU A 58 2.47 7.16 -27.36
CA GLU A 58 3.60 7.02 -28.29
C GLU A 58 4.91 7.63 -27.77
N ASP A 59 4.82 8.63 -26.89
CA ASP A 59 5.97 9.41 -26.39
C ASP A 59 6.24 9.17 -24.90
N GLN A 60 5.48 8.28 -24.25
CA GLN A 60 5.54 8.09 -22.80
C GLN A 60 6.93 7.67 -22.32
N SER A 61 7.56 6.71 -23.00
CA SER A 61 8.91 6.24 -22.65
C SER A 61 9.96 7.32 -22.82
N ASP A 62 9.88 8.07 -23.92
CA ASP A 62 10.88 9.07 -24.28
C ASP A 62 10.75 10.30 -23.40
N ARG A 63 9.52 10.75 -23.10
CA ARG A 63 9.27 11.84 -22.14
C ARG A 63 9.65 11.47 -20.71
N LEU A 64 9.36 10.25 -20.27
CA LEU A 64 9.76 9.79 -18.94
C LEU A 64 11.29 9.71 -18.81
N ARG A 65 11.96 9.24 -19.85
CA ARG A 65 13.42 9.21 -19.91
C ARG A 65 14.02 10.63 -19.89
N GLU A 66 13.52 11.54 -20.71
CA GLU A 66 14.00 12.93 -20.72
C GLU A 66 13.75 13.63 -19.38
N ALA A 67 12.60 13.42 -18.76
CA ALA A 67 12.27 13.99 -17.47
C ALA A 67 13.20 13.47 -16.36
N LEU A 68 13.49 12.16 -16.36
CA LEU A 68 14.42 11.53 -15.41
C LEU A 68 15.85 12.04 -15.58
N ILE A 69 16.32 12.20 -16.83
CA ILE A 69 17.63 12.77 -17.13
C ILE A 69 17.70 14.23 -16.65
N LYS A 70 16.67 15.04 -16.91
CA LYS A 70 16.60 16.44 -16.46
C LYS A 70 16.55 16.57 -14.94
N SER A 71 15.95 15.61 -14.24
CA SER A 71 15.96 15.57 -12.77
C SER A 71 17.23 14.99 -12.16
N GLY A 72 18.19 14.51 -12.96
CA GLY A 72 19.44 13.92 -12.47
C GLY A 72 19.35 12.44 -12.06
N HIS A 73 18.25 11.75 -12.39
CA HIS A 73 18.01 10.34 -12.07
C HIS A 73 18.26 9.44 -13.29
N THR A 74 19.44 9.59 -13.91
CA THR A 74 19.83 8.84 -15.12
C THR A 74 19.93 7.34 -14.87
N ALA A 75 20.38 6.92 -13.68
CA ALA A 75 20.48 5.51 -13.31
C ALA A 75 19.10 4.82 -13.27
N ALA A 76 18.08 5.47 -12.69
CA ALA A 76 16.72 4.93 -12.66
C ALA A 76 16.11 4.83 -14.08
N ALA A 77 16.43 5.77 -14.96
CA ALA A 77 16.01 5.70 -16.37
C ALA A 77 16.67 4.54 -17.12
N GLU A 78 17.94 4.23 -16.84
CA GLU A 78 18.65 3.13 -17.50
C GLU A 78 18.21 1.74 -17.00
N ILE A 79 17.81 1.64 -15.73
CA ILE A 79 17.34 0.39 -15.11
C ILE A 79 15.91 0.05 -15.56
N HIS A 80 14.99 1.02 -15.48
CA HIS A 80 13.55 0.77 -15.63
C HIS A 80 13.02 1.01 -17.04
N LEU A 81 13.74 1.76 -17.87
CA LEU A 81 13.39 2.03 -19.26
C LEU A 81 14.41 1.35 -20.17
N ASN A 82 14.25 0.02 -20.34
CA ASN A 82 15.08 -0.81 -21.21
C ASN A 82 15.13 -0.26 -22.67
N SER A 83 16.25 0.39 -22.98
CA SER A 83 16.92 0.59 -24.27
C SER A 83 16.09 0.76 -25.55
N ARG A 84 16.12 1.98 -26.12
CA ARG A 84 16.26 2.17 -27.58
C ARG A 84 17.69 2.66 -27.87
N PRO A 85 18.26 2.36 -29.04
CA PRO A 85 19.69 2.45 -29.30
C PRO A 85 20.16 3.88 -29.09
N LYS A 86 21.41 4.01 -28.63
CA LYS A 86 22.16 5.27 -28.58
C LYS A 86 21.70 6.18 -29.70
N ALA A 87 21.02 7.27 -29.34
CA ALA A 87 20.71 8.32 -30.28
C ALA A 87 22.01 8.60 -31.04
N LYS A 88 21.97 8.53 -32.38
CA LYS A 88 23.07 9.00 -33.21
C LYS A 88 23.34 10.43 -32.75
N LEU A 89 24.40 10.62 -31.97
CA LEU A 89 24.98 11.92 -31.75
C LEU A 89 25.18 12.50 -33.15
N THR A 90 24.46 13.57 -33.42
CA THR A 90 24.68 14.36 -34.62
C THR A 90 26.17 14.68 -34.68
N ARG A 91 26.72 14.54 -35.88
CA ARG A 91 28.15 14.53 -36.23
C ARG A 91 28.93 15.80 -35.84
N SER A 92 28.34 16.73 -35.08
CA SER A 92 28.88 18.05 -34.75
C SER A 92 29.55 18.16 -33.37
N GLN A 93 29.40 17.18 -32.46
CA GLN A 93 30.02 17.26 -31.12
C GLN A 93 31.24 16.35 -30.91
N GLN A 94 31.66 15.60 -31.93
CA GLN A 94 32.78 14.64 -31.83
C GLN A 94 34.17 15.24 -32.16
N ARG A 95 34.29 16.56 -32.25
CA ARG A 95 35.57 17.27 -32.31
C ARG A 95 35.75 18.09 -31.05
N LYS A 96 36.22 17.48 -29.95
CA LYS A 96 37.14 18.08 -28.94
C LYS A 96 37.43 17.08 -27.81
N ARG A 97 37.93 15.87 -28.12
CA ARG A 97 38.74 15.09 -27.17
C ARG A 97 39.77 14.29 -27.95
N LYS A 98 40.96 14.88 -28.10
CA LYS A 98 42.16 14.23 -28.61
C LYS A 98 43.24 14.41 -27.54
N ILE A 99 43.94 13.31 -27.25
CA ILE A 99 45.25 13.18 -26.60
C ILE A 99 45.13 13.30 -25.06
N ASN A 100 45.24 12.19 -24.30
CA ASN A 100 46.51 11.54 -23.95
C ASN A 100 46.37 10.01 -23.77
N GLY A 101 47.40 9.26 -24.20
CA GLY A 101 47.86 8.05 -23.50
C GLY A 101 47.33 6.70 -23.96
N THR A 102 47.69 6.26 -25.17
CA THR A 102 47.64 4.84 -25.57
C THR A 102 48.83 4.09 -24.98
N THR A 103 48.60 3.24 -23.98
CA THR A 103 49.37 2.00 -23.79
C THR A 103 48.60 0.85 -24.46
N PRO A 104 49.17 0.14 -25.44
CA PRO A 104 48.52 -1.03 -26.00
C PRO A 104 48.61 -2.17 -24.98
N THR A 105 47.50 -2.53 -24.36
CA THR A 105 47.44 -3.75 -23.55
C THR A 105 47.55 -4.97 -24.47
N PRO A 106 48.34 -6.00 -24.09
CA PRO A 106 48.53 -7.18 -24.92
C PRO A 106 47.18 -7.89 -25.09
N LYS A 107 46.82 -8.19 -26.35
CA LYS A 107 45.67 -9.05 -26.68
C LYS A 107 45.85 -10.38 -25.96
N LYS A 108 45.08 -10.58 -24.88
CA LYS A 108 44.95 -11.89 -24.24
C LYS A 108 44.20 -12.82 -25.20
N PRO A 109 44.55 -14.13 -25.22
CA PRO A 109 43.91 -15.08 -26.12
C PRO A 109 42.40 -15.16 -25.84
N ASP A 110 41.63 -14.91 -26.89
CA ASP A 110 40.16 -15.05 -26.93
C ASP A 110 39.79 -16.51 -26.64
N GLY A 111 39.26 -16.77 -25.44
CA GLY A 111 38.67 -18.09 -25.14
C GLY A 111 38.55 -18.44 -23.66
N TRP A 112 39.41 -17.88 -22.79
CA TRP A 112 39.41 -18.22 -21.35
C TRP A 112 38.70 -17.17 -20.47
N SER A 113 38.61 -15.91 -20.92
CA SER A 113 38.04 -14.80 -20.12
C SER A 113 36.53 -14.92 -19.87
N ARG A 114 35.76 -15.48 -20.82
CA ARG A 114 34.28 -15.58 -20.68
C ARG A 114 33.84 -16.56 -19.60
N LEU A 115 34.55 -17.69 -19.46
CA LEU A 115 34.26 -18.70 -18.45
C LEU A 115 34.55 -18.19 -17.03
N ASP A 116 35.61 -17.40 -16.86
CA ASP A 116 35.92 -16.80 -15.56
C ASP A 116 34.96 -15.65 -15.22
N GLU A 117 34.49 -14.88 -16.21
CA GLU A 117 33.43 -13.88 -16.02
C GLU A 117 32.08 -14.53 -15.66
N GLU A 118 31.71 -15.64 -16.30
CA GLU A 118 30.49 -16.38 -15.97
C GLU A 118 30.55 -17.03 -14.58
N LYS A 119 31.71 -17.60 -14.21
CA LYS A 119 31.93 -18.12 -12.85
C LYS A 119 31.86 -17.03 -11.79
N GLN A 120 32.42 -15.84 -12.06
CA GLN A 120 32.32 -14.70 -11.15
C GLN A 120 30.87 -14.21 -11.01
N LYS A 121 30.12 -14.11 -12.12
CA LYS A 121 28.70 -13.73 -12.09
C LYS A 121 27.85 -14.73 -11.31
N MET A 122 28.09 -16.03 -11.51
CA MET A 122 27.41 -17.08 -10.77
C MET A 122 27.71 -17.01 -9.28
N LYS A 123 28.97 -16.78 -8.89
CA LYS A 123 29.37 -16.63 -7.50
C LYS A 123 28.73 -15.41 -6.83
N MET A 124 28.68 -14.27 -7.51
CA MET A 124 27.97 -13.09 -6.98
C MET A 124 26.47 -13.34 -6.86
N ALA A 125 25.85 -14.02 -7.83
CA ALA A 125 24.44 -14.38 -7.76
C ALA A 125 24.13 -15.35 -6.60
N GLU A 126 25.04 -16.29 -6.30
CA GLU A 126 24.91 -17.19 -5.14
C GLU A 126 25.06 -16.46 -3.80
N GLU A 127 25.98 -15.50 -3.72
CA GLU A 127 26.14 -14.65 -2.53
C GLU A 127 24.91 -13.76 -2.32
N GLU A 128 24.42 -13.12 -3.38
CA GLU A 128 23.19 -12.31 -3.35
C GLU A 128 21.97 -13.16 -2.96
N LEU A 129 21.86 -14.39 -3.46
CA LEU A 129 20.81 -15.32 -3.07
C LEU A 129 20.87 -15.67 -1.56
N LYS A 130 22.07 -15.89 -1.01
CA LYS A 130 22.25 -16.15 0.43
C LYS A 130 21.87 -14.95 1.27
N ASP A 131 22.21 -13.74 0.83
CA ASP A 131 21.85 -12.51 1.52
C ASP A 131 20.34 -12.26 1.50
N LEU A 132 19.69 -12.50 0.37
CA LEU A 132 18.22 -12.44 0.25
C LEU A 132 17.53 -13.47 1.16
N GLN A 133 18.03 -14.71 1.21
CA GLN A 133 17.50 -15.73 2.14
C GLN A 133 17.71 -15.37 3.62
N LYS A 134 18.77 -14.63 3.94
CA LYS A 134 19.01 -14.13 5.29
C LYS A 134 18.02 -13.02 5.64
N GLN A 135 17.79 -12.07 4.73
CA GLN A 135 16.79 -11.02 4.88
C GLN A 135 15.38 -11.60 5.03
N GLU A 136 15.02 -12.61 4.23
CA GLU A 136 13.73 -13.29 4.33
C GLU A 136 13.51 -13.90 5.72
N ARG A 137 14.52 -14.58 6.27
CA ARG A 137 14.46 -15.13 7.64
C ARG A 137 14.31 -14.05 8.70
N GLU A 138 14.99 -12.91 8.54
CA GLU A 138 14.87 -11.80 9.47
C GLU A 138 13.46 -11.17 9.45
N VAL A 139 12.91 -10.94 8.26
CA VAL A 139 11.54 -10.46 8.07
C VAL A 139 10.53 -11.45 8.68
N GLN A 140 10.73 -12.75 8.48
CA GLN A 140 9.87 -13.79 9.06
C GLN A 140 9.88 -13.75 10.59
N ASN A 141 11.05 -13.59 11.20
CA ASN A 141 11.18 -13.43 12.66
C ASN A 141 10.43 -12.19 13.18
N GLN A 142 10.50 -11.06 12.45
CA GLN A 142 9.75 -9.85 12.81
C GLN A 142 8.23 -10.07 12.70
N ILE A 143 7.77 -10.78 11.67
CA ILE A 143 6.35 -11.15 11.50
C ILE A 143 5.89 -12.00 12.68
N ASP A 144 6.67 -13.01 13.07
CA ASP A 144 6.31 -13.89 14.19
C ASP A 144 6.28 -13.14 15.52
N GLN A 145 7.20 -12.19 15.73
CA GLN A 145 7.17 -11.31 16.90
C GLN A 145 5.90 -10.45 16.93
N LYS A 146 5.51 -9.86 15.78
CA LYS A 146 4.27 -9.08 15.66
C LYS A 146 3.04 -9.96 15.90
N ARG A 147 2.99 -11.18 15.36
CA ARG A 147 1.91 -12.15 15.58
C ARG A 147 1.74 -12.49 17.06
N ARG A 148 2.83 -12.68 17.81
CA ARG A 148 2.79 -12.90 19.27
C ARG A 148 2.18 -11.69 20.01
N LYS A 149 2.56 -10.46 19.63
CA LYS A 149 1.97 -9.23 20.22
C LYS A 149 0.47 -9.15 19.93
N VAL A 150 0.05 -9.41 18.70
CA VAL A 150 -1.37 -9.44 18.32
C VAL A 150 -2.14 -10.48 19.14
N LYS A 151 -1.59 -11.69 19.31
CA LYS A 151 -2.21 -12.73 20.15
C LYS A 151 -2.40 -12.28 21.59
N LYS A 152 -1.40 -11.59 22.19
CA LYS A 152 -1.50 -11.03 23.55
C LYS A 152 -2.61 -9.97 23.64
N ILE A 153 -2.62 -9.02 22.70
CA ILE A 153 -3.64 -7.95 22.67
C ILE A 153 -5.03 -8.55 22.48
N LYS A 154 -5.20 -9.51 21.56
CA LYS A 154 -6.48 -10.20 21.36
C LYS A 154 -6.97 -10.88 22.64
N GLY A 155 -6.06 -11.52 23.39
CA GLY A 155 -6.40 -12.11 24.69
C GLY A 155 -6.84 -11.07 25.73
N LEU A 156 -6.19 -9.90 25.77
CA LEU A 156 -6.60 -8.80 26.65
C LEU A 156 -7.97 -8.23 26.26
N VAL A 157 -8.23 -8.05 24.96
CA VAL A 157 -9.53 -7.58 24.46
C VAL A 157 -10.65 -8.52 24.87
N VAL A 158 -10.44 -9.84 24.75
CA VAL A 158 -11.44 -10.84 25.19
C VAL A 158 -11.73 -10.70 26.69
N LYS A 159 -10.68 -10.61 27.54
CA LYS A 159 -10.86 -10.43 28.99
C LYS A 159 -11.59 -9.14 29.35
N LEU A 160 -11.28 -8.03 28.67
CA LEU A 160 -11.97 -6.76 28.90
C LEU A 160 -13.44 -6.83 28.47
N LEU A 161 -13.75 -7.53 27.37
CA LEU A 161 -15.13 -7.76 26.96
C LEU A 161 -15.88 -8.60 28.00
N GLU A 162 -15.29 -9.69 28.50
CA GLU A 162 -15.87 -10.50 29.57
C GLU A 162 -16.14 -9.68 30.84
N GLN A 163 -15.20 -8.85 31.26
CA GLN A 163 -15.39 -7.94 32.41
C GLN A 163 -16.54 -6.96 32.20
N ASN A 164 -16.63 -6.35 31.01
CA ASN A 164 -17.74 -5.45 30.70
C ASN A 164 -19.10 -6.18 30.75
N TYR A 165 -19.18 -7.41 30.22
CA TYR A 165 -20.39 -8.22 30.33
C TYR A 165 -20.77 -8.54 31.77
N GLU A 166 -19.79 -8.90 32.62
CA GLU A 166 -20.03 -9.14 34.04
C GLU A 166 -20.50 -7.89 34.78
N ASP A 167 -19.91 -6.73 34.49
CA ASP A 167 -20.28 -5.47 35.14
C ASP A 167 -21.67 -5.00 34.71
N ASP A 168 -22.02 -5.16 33.43
CA ASP A 168 -23.36 -4.85 32.95
C ASP A 168 -24.41 -5.82 33.50
N ALA A 169 -24.07 -7.11 33.66
CA ALA A 169 -24.93 -8.08 34.33
C ALA A 169 -25.18 -7.71 35.80
N LYS A 170 -24.15 -7.26 36.53
CA LYS A 170 -24.29 -6.78 37.93
C LYS A 170 -25.17 -5.53 38.03
N LYS A 171 -25.04 -4.58 37.09
CA LYS A 171 -25.91 -3.38 37.05
C LYS A 171 -27.36 -3.76 36.80
N LEU A 172 -27.62 -4.66 35.83
CA LEU A 172 -28.95 -5.16 35.54
C LEU A 172 -29.56 -5.92 36.74
N ALA A 173 -28.76 -6.71 37.46
CA ALA A 173 -29.20 -7.39 38.67
C ALA A 173 -29.62 -6.40 39.77
N LYS A 174 -28.83 -5.34 40.01
CA LYS A 174 -29.18 -4.27 40.96
C LYS A 174 -30.47 -3.53 40.57
N GLN A 175 -30.62 -3.18 39.30
CA GLN A 175 -31.85 -2.54 38.81
C GLN A 175 -33.09 -3.43 39.00
N ARG A 176 -32.95 -4.74 38.80
CA ARG A 176 -34.04 -5.70 39.07
C ARG A 176 -34.38 -5.77 40.55
N GLU A 177 -33.38 -5.82 41.43
CA GLU A 177 -33.60 -5.84 42.87
C GLU A 177 -34.28 -4.54 43.36
N GLU A 178 -33.89 -3.38 42.82
CA GLU A 178 -34.56 -2.11 43.08
C GLU A 178 -36.01 -2.13 42.59
N LEU A 179 -36.28 -2.62 41.37
CA LEU A 179 -37.64 -2.76 40.85
C LEU A 179 -38.50 -3.71 41.68
N ASP A 180 -37.94 -4.81 42.17
CA ASP A 180 -38.66 -5.76 43.03
C ASP A 180 -38.94 -5.17 44.42
N LYS A 181 -38.01 -4.37 44.98
CA LYS A 181 -38.27 -3.59 46.20
C LYS A 181 -39.43 -2.61 46.01
N PHE A 182 -39.46 -1.89 44.89
CA PHE A 182 -40.58 -0.99 44.57
C PHE A 182 -41.91 -1.74 44.45
N LYS A 183 -41.95 -2.87 43.73
CA LYS A 183 -43.16 -3.71 43.62
C LYS A 183 -43.62 -4.30 44.95
N SER A 184 -42.70 -4.59 45.88
CA SER A 184 -43.04 -5.09 47.21
C SER A 184 -43.51 -3.99 48.19
N SER A 185 -43.34 -2.72 47.82
CA SER A 185 -43.70 -1.55 48.65
C SER A 185 -45.00 -0.85 48.24
N GLU A 186 -45.65 -1.29 47.16
CA GLU A 186 -47.00 -0.83 46.84
C GLU A 186 -48.01 -1.50 47.79
N PRO A 187 -48.74 -0.75 48.63
CA PRO A 187 -49.96 -1.29 49.21
C PRO A 187 -50.90 -1.57 48.05
N PHE A 188 -51.35 -2.82 47.98
CA PHE A 188 -52.34 -3.32 47.01
C PHE A 188 -53.53 -2.36 46.95
N SER A 189 -53.54 -1.45 45.98
CA SER A 189 -54.69 -0.63 45.65
C SER A 189 -55.22 -1.15 44.33
N THR A 190 -56.40 -1.75 44.41
CA THR A 190 -57.15 -2.37 43.32
C THR A 190 -57.11 -1.54 42.03
N PRO A 191 -57.05 -2.16 40.84
CA PRO A 191 -57.05 -1.42 39.59
C PRO A 191 -58.41 -0.76 39.37
N GLN A 192 -58.48 0.57 39.54
CA GLN A 192 -59.52 1.34 38.87
C GLN A 192 -59.19 1.36 37.38
N ALA A 193 -60.04 0.71 36.60
CA ALA A 193 -60.07 0.83 35.15
C ALA A 193 -60.33 2.29 34.78
N VAL A 194 -59.27 3.06 34.54
CA VAL A 194 -59.36 4.36 33.90
C VAL A 194 -59.43 4.11 32.40
N LEU A 195 -60.64 4.20 31.85
CA LEU A 195 -60.85 4.41 30.42
C LEU A 195 -60.06 5.65 29.99
N ILE A 196 -59.03 5.45 29.16
CA ILE A 196 -58.41 6.55 28.42
C ILE A 196 -59.03 6.53 27.01
N PRO A 197 -59.80 7.57 26.62
CA PRO A 197 -60.19 7.74 25.23
C PRO A 197 -58.97 8.22 24.42
N ASN A 198 -58.85 7.65 23.21
CA ASN A 198 -57.91 7.97 22.15
C ASN A 198 -57.35 9.39 22.16
N SER A 199 -56.03 9.53 22.24
CA SER A 199 -55.28 10.67 21.70
C SER A 199 -53.81 10.28 21.52
N VAL A 200 -53.48 9.85 20.32
CA VAL A 200 -52.11 9.65 19.84
C VAL A 200 -51.55 11.02 19.45
N PRO A 201 -50.40 11.49 19.97
CA PRO A 201 -49.55 12.41 19.24
C PRO A 201 -48.56 11.58 18.41
N GLN A 202 -48.73 11.62 17.09
CA GLN A 202 -47.69 11.19 16.15
C GLN A 202 -46.42 12.00 16.43
N VAL A 203 -45.41 11.36 17.02
CA VAL A 203 -44.04 11.86 16.95
C VAL A 203 -43.38 11.12 15.79
N ASN A 204 -43.28 11.82 14.66
CA ASN A 204 -42.45 11.46 13.52
C ASN A 204 -41.00 11.34 13.98
N SER A 205 -40.52 10.12 14.21
CA SER A 205 -39.09 9.82 14.20
C SER A 205 -38.82 8.82 13.07
N GLY A 206 -38.23 9.34 11.99
CA GLY A 206 -37.81 8.57 10.83
C GLY A 206 -36.66 7.62 11.16
N ILE A 207 -36.95 6.52 11.83
CA ILE A 207 -36.03 5.40 12.02
C ILE A 207 -36.65 4.19 11.34
N ARG A 208 -36.04 3.79 10.21
CA ARG A 208 -36.37 2.56 9.50
C ARG A 208 -36.20 1.37 10.46
N PRO A 209 -37.17 0.46 10.59
CA PRO A 209 -36.94 -0.79 11.30
C PRO A 209 -35.96 -1.64 10.48
N PHE A 210 -34.83 -2.00 11.10
CA PHE A 210 -33.98 -3.08 10.59
C PHE A 210 -34.81 -4.37 10.62
N SER A 211 -35.23 -4.80 9.45
CA SER A 211 -35.85 -6.11 9.25
C SER A 211 -34.79 -7.19 9.51
N PHE A 212 -34.84 -7.84 10.66
CA PHE A 212 -34.16 -9.12 10.89
C PHE A 212 -34.89 -10.19 10.07
N GLY A 213 -34.62 -10.23 8.77
CA GLY A 213 -34.94 -11.35 7.89
C GLY A 213 -33.95 -12.49 8.14
N SER A 214 -34.21 -13.30 9.16
CA SER A 214 -33.52 -14.57 9.37
C SER A 214 -33.97 -15.59 8.34
N ASN A 215 -33.26 -15.70 7.22
CA ASN A 215 -33.33 -16.83 6.29
C ASN A 215 -31.91 -17.29 5.93
N ARG A 216 -31.21 -17.87 6.91
CA ARG A 216 -30.11 -18.80 6.63
C ARG A 216 -30.35 -20.08 7.42
N PRO A 217 -30.44 -21.25 6.76
CA PRO A 217 -30.49 -22.51 7.48
C PRO A 217 -29.14 -22.76 8.19
N PRO A 218 -29.15 -23.47 9.33
CA PRO A 218 -27.93 -23.75 10.08
C PRO A 218 -27.00 -24.69 9.29
N PRO A 219 -25.67 -24.60 9.50
CA PRO A 219 -24.72 -25.49 8.84
C PRO A 219 -24.89 -26.93 9.37
N LYS A 220 -25.04 -27.88 8.44
CA LYS A 220 -24.95 -29.31 8.75
C LYS A 220 -23.51 -29.64 9.13
N TYR A 221 -23.31 -30.13 10.35
CA TYR A 221 -22.10 -30.83 10.74
C TYR A 221 -22.08 -32.19 10.04
N GLY A 222 -21.05 -32.44 9.23
CA GLY A 222 -20.74 -33.75 8.68
C GLY A 222 -19.73 -34.45 9.59
N TYR A 223 -20.00 -35.74 9.87
CA TYR A 223 -19.07 -36.69 10.47
C TYR A 223 -17.90 -36.99 9.53
#